data_AF-A0A7J6WUE6-F1
#
_entry.id   AF-A0A7J6WUE6-F1
#
_cell.length_a   1.000
_cell.length_b   1.000
_cell.length_c   1.000
_cell.angle_alpha   90.00
_cell.angle_beta   90.00
_cell.angle_gamma   90.00
#
_symmetry.space_group_name_H-M   'P 1'
#
loop_
_entity.id
_entity.type
_entity.pdbx_description
1 polymer ?
#
loop_
_entity_poly.entity_id
_entity_poly.type
_entity_poly.pdbx_seq_one_letter_code
_entity_poly.pdbx_strand_id
1 'polypeptide(L)'
;DVKGPQTVAFNLPNDERIVKERGTSMVMMKNVSEAKFKYILQPIARTCITEEQRAYIDFESFFTHTICHECCHGIGPHTITLPSGQKSSVRLELQELHSALEEAKADIVGLWALRFFIKQVNLEAVPIKL
;
A
#
# COMPACT_ATOMS: atom_id res chain seq x y z
N ASP A 1 3.50 -0.86 27.92
CA ASP A 1 4.28 -1.49 26.84
C ASP A 1 3.71 -1.01 25.50
N VAL A 2 4.17 0.14 25.01
CA VAL A 2 3.56 0.79 23.84
C VAL A 2 4.24 0.25 22.59
N LYS A 3 3.66 -0.83 22.05
CA LYS A 3 4.12 -1.51 20.84
C LYS A 3 4.01 -0.60 19.62
N GLY A 4 5.09 0.09 19.24
CA GLY A 4 5.36 0.66 17.92
C GLY A 4 4.23 1.46 17.23
N PRO A 5 4.39 1.81 15.95
CA PRO A 5 3.29 2.31 15.14
C PRO A 5 2.23 1.21 14.98
N GLN A 6 0.96 1.53 15.24
CA GLN A 6 -0.13 0.58 14.99
C GLN A 6 -0.30 0.33 13.48
N THR A 7 -0.40 -0.94 13.09
CA THR A 7 -0.71 -1.39 11.74
C THR A 7 -2.13 -0.97 11.32
N VAL A 8 -2.32 -0.58 10.06
CA VAL A 8 -3.62 -0.17 9.49
C VAL A 8 -4.26 -1.23 8.59
N ALA A 9 -3.42 -2.12 8.06
CA ALA A 9 -3.83 -3.23 7.23
C ALA A 9 -2.78 -4.33 7.30
N PHE A 10 -3.18 -5.57 7.02
CA PHE A 10 -2.25 -6.68 6.90
C PHE A 10 -2.77 -7.69 5.89
N ASN A 11 -1.84 -8.36 5.23
CA ASN A 11 -2.11 -9.40 4.25
C ASN A 11 -1.45 -10.71 4.71
N LEU A 12 -2.25 -11.74 5.01
CA LEU A 12 -1.76 -12.98 5.61
C LEU A 12 -2.39 -14.21 4.94
N PRO A 13 -1.71 -15.38 4.98
CA PRO A 13 -0.44 -15.68 5.64
C PRO A 13 0.80 -15.30 4.80
N ASN A 14 1.97 -15.19 5.47
CA ASN A 14 3.26 -14.91 4.81
C ASN A 14 3.93 -16.15 4.19
N ASP A 15 3.38 -17.34 4.41
CA ASP A 15 3.94 -18.60 3.87
C ASP A 15 3.64 -18.72 2.37
N GLU A 16 4.66 -18.54 1.55
CA GLU A 16 4.57 -18.56 0.08
C GLU A 16 3.90 -19.83 -0.47
N ARG A 17 4.05 -20.98 0.20
CA ARG A 17 3.41 -22.23 -0.22
C ARG A 17 1.88 -22.14 -0.04
N ILE A 18 1.43 -21.64 1.10
CA ILE A 18 0.01 -21.47 1.39
C ILE A 18 -0.59 -20.39 0.48
N VAL A 19 0.12 -19.28 0.27
CA VAL A 19 -0.30 -18.22 -0.66
C VAL A 19 -0.53 -18.78 -2.06
N LYS A 20 0.38 -19.63 -2.55
CA LYS A 20 0.25 -20.25 -3.88
C LYS A 20 -0.93 -21.20 -3.98
N GLU A 21 -1.21 -21.97 -2.94
CA GLU A 21 -2.29 -22.98 -2.94
C GLU A 21 -3.67 -22.39 -2.64
N ARG A 22 -3.74 -21.35 -1.80
CA ARG A 22 -5.00 -20.87 -1.18
C ARG A 22 -5.20 -19.35 -1.22
N GLY A 23 -4.24 -18.59 -1.73
CA GLY A 23 -4.26 -17.14 -1.70
C GLY A 23 -4.00 -16.55 -0.33
N THR A 24 -4.29 -15.26 -0.20
CA THR A 24 -4.16 -14.51 1.06
C THR A 24 -5.49 -13.86 1.45
N SER A 25 -5.56 -13.39 2.69
CA SER A 25 -6.64 -12.55 3.20
C SER A 25 -6.07 -11.19 3.58
N MET A 26 -6.62 -10.15 2.95
CA MET A 26 -6.33 -8.77 3.28
C MET A 26 -7.36 -8.26 4.29
N VAL A 27 -6.88 -7.74 5.41
CA VAL A 27 -7.72 -7.17 6.47
C VAL A 27 -7.38 -5.71 6.63
N MET A 28 -8.39 -4.85 6.54
CA MET A 28 -8.28 -3.40 6.70
C MET A 28 -8.88 -2.97 8.04
N MET A 29 -8.10 -2.29 8.88
CA MET A 29 -8.56 -1.79 10.19
C MET A 29 -9.14 -0.38 10.03
N LYS A 30 -10.35 -0.27 9.47
CA LYS A 30 -10.96 1.03 9.11
C LYS A 30 -10.97 2.04 10.27
N ASN A 31 -11.35 1.61 11.47
CA ASN A 31 -11.38 2.46 12.66
C ASN A 31 -9.99 3.00 13.07
N VAL A 32 -8.94 2.20 12.91
CA VAL A 32 -7.55 2.64 13.18
C VAL A 32 -7.09 3.61 12.10
N SER A 33 -7.44 3.36 10.84
CA SER A 33 -7.18 4.30 9.74
C SER A 33 -7.88 5.64 9.94
N GLU A 34 -9.15 5.65 10.35
CA GLU A 34 -9.91 6.86 10.67
C GLU A 34 -9.24 7.66 11.79
N ALA A 35 -8.78 6.97 12.85
CA ALA A 35 -8.07 7.60 13.95
C ALA A 35 -6.74 8.22 13.47
N LYS A 36 -5.93 7.50 12.69
CA LYS A 36 -4.68 8.04 12.14
C LYS A 36 -4.92 9.20 11.19
N PHE A 37 -5.95 9.12 10.34
CA PHE A 37 -6.30 10.23 9.45
C PHE A 37 -6.64 11.49 10.24
N LYS A 38 -7.53 11.38 11.22
CA LYS A 38 -7.99 12.51 12.04
C LYS A 38 -6.90 13.10 12.94
N TYR A 39 -6.16 12.23 13.63
CA TYR A 39 -5.25 12.65 14.71
C TYR A 39 -3.79 12.78 14.27
N ILE A 40 -3.42 12.30 13.07
CA ILE A 40 -2.04 12.37 12.56
C ILE A 40 -1.99 13.06 11.20
N LEU A 41 -2.65 12.51 10.18
CA LEU A 41 -2.54 13.03 8.80
C LEU A 41 -3.09 14.45 8.67
N GLN A 42 -4.27 14.73 9.22
CA GLN A 42 -4.86 16.07 9.16
C GLN A 42 -3.99 17.14 9.86
N PRO A 43 -3.44 16.93 11.07
CA PRO A 43 -2.45 17.83 11.65
C PRO A 43 -1.23 18.07 10.76
N ILE A 44 -0.63 17.01 10.19
CA ILE A 44 0.53 17.13 9.29
C ILE A 44 0.15 17.95 8.06
N ALA A 45 -1.00 17.67 7.46
CA ALA A 45 -1.50 18.41 6.30
C ALA A 45 -1.68 19.91 6.57
N ARG A 46 -2.15 20.29 7.77
CA ARG A 46 -2.27 21.71 8.15
C ARG A 46 -0.91 22.42 8.24
N THR A 47 0.18 21.70 8.42
CA THR A 47 1.54 22.25 8.47
C THR A 47 2.21 22.22 7.10
N CYS A 48 2.07 21.12 6.36
CA CYS A 48 2.86 20.85 5.15
C CYS A 48 2.15 21.24 3.84
N ILE A 49 0.83 21.40 3.85
CA ILE A 49 0.02 21.63 2.63
C ILE A 49 -0.60 23.03 2.66
N THR A 50 -0.58 23.70 1.51
CA THR A 50 -1.18 25.04 1.33
C THR A 50 -2.69 24.99 1.55
N GLU A 51 -3.28 26.10 1.98
CA GLU A 51 -4.71 26.16 2.30
C GLU A 51 -5.60 25.78 1.10
N GLU A 52 -5.22 26.22 -0.11
CA GLU A 52 -5.93 25.94 -1.36
C GLU A 52 -6.02 24.44 -1.69
N GLN A 53 -5.02 23.65 -1.30
CA GLN A 53 -4.97 22.21 -1.59
C GLN A 53 -5.63 21.34 -0.52
N ARG A 54 -5.91 21.88 0.68
CA ARG A 54 -6.46 21.09 1.80
C ARG A 54 -7.85 20.52 1.51
N ALA A 55 -8.61 21.12 0.61
CA ALA A 55 -9.90 20.62 0.16
C ALA A 55 -9.82 19.27 -0.58
N TYR A 56 -8.61 18.86 -1.00
CA TYR A 56 -8.35 17.57 -1.66
C TYR A 56 -7.91 16.47 -0.68
N ILE A 57 -7.87 16.77 0.62
CA ILE A 57 -7.44 15.83 1.65
C ILE A 57 -8.69 15.22 2.29
N ASP A 58 -9.02 14.01 1.88
CA ASP A 58 -10.15 13.26 2.39
C ASP A 58 -9.76 11.84 2.83
N PHE A 59 -10.60 11.25 3.69
CA PHE A 59 -10.33 9.94 4.27
C PHE A 59 -10.41 8.82 3.24
N GLU A 60 -11.31 8.92 2.27
CA GLU A 60 -11.52 7.88 1.28
C GLU A 60 -10.31 7.75 0.36
N SER A 61 -9.70 8.87 -0.05
CA SER A 61 -8.43 8.88 -0.79
C SER A 61 -7.30 8.20 0.01
N PHE A 62 -7.16 8.53 1.30
CA PHE A 62 -6.18 7.90 2.19
C PHE A 62 -6.41 6.40 2.34
N PHE A 63 -7.66 5.99 2.58
CA PHE A 63 -8.02 4.60 2.80
C PHE A 63 -7.92 3.76 1.54
N THR A 64 -8.38 4.29 0.40
CA THR A 64 -8.33 3.58 -0.90
C THR A 64 -6.89 3.44 -1.38
N HIS A 65 -6.02 4.44 -1.18
CA HIS A 65 -4.59 4.28 -1.43
C HIS A 65 -3.98 3.19 -0.57
N THR A 66 -4.33 3.11 0.72
CA THR A 66 -3.87 2.01 1.59
C THR A 66 -4.31 0.65 1.05
N ILE A 67 -5.55 0.50 0.58
CA ILE A 67 -6.01 -0.76 -0.06
C ILE A 67 -5.16 -1.08 -1.29
N CYS A 68 -4.92 -0.10 -2.16
CA CYS A 68 -4.12 -0.30 -3.35
C CYS A 68 -2.66 -0.64 -3.01
N HIS A 69 -2.07 0.00 -2.00
CA HIS A 69 -0.74 -0.31 -1.49
C HIS A 69 -0.66 -1.80 -1.09
N GLU A 70 -1.58 -2.28 -0.26
CA GLU A 70 -1.61 -3.68 0.18
C GLU A 70 -1.82 -4.67 -0.96
N CYS A 71 -2.67 -4.32 -1.95
CA CYS A 71 -2.82 -5.11 -3.18
C CYS A 71 -1.51 -5.15 -3.96
N CYS A 72 -0.77 -4.03 -3.99
CA CYS A 72 0.44 -3.89 -4.78
C CYS A 72 1.65 -4.61 -4.18
N HIS A 73 1.62 -4.98 -2.90
CA HIS A 73 2.58 -5.96 -2.37
C HIS A 73 2.50 -7.28 -3.15
N GLY A 74 1.30 -7.77 -3.48
CA GLY A 74 1.11 -9.03 -4.18
C GLY A 74 1.43 -9.02 -5.69
N ILE A 75 1.79 -7.87 -6.27
CA ILE A 75 2.06 -7.74 -7.71
C ILE A 75 3.52 -7.35 -7.99
N GLY A 76 3.97 -7.70 -9.19
CA GLY A 76 5.34 -7.46 -9.64
C GLY A 76 6.29 -8.60 -9.29
N PRO A 77 7.61 -8.40 -9.48
CA PRO A 77 8.60 -9.45 -9.33
C PRO A 77 8.76 -9.90 -7.88
N HIS A 78 8.59 -11.20 -7.64
CA HIS A 78 8.84 -11.84 -6.34
C HIS A 78 9.89 -12.93 -6.49
N THR A 79 9.59 -13.93 -7.31
CA THR A 79 10.55 -14.95 -7.77
C THR A 79 11.20 -14.48 -9.06
N ILE A 80 12.53 -14.54 -9.12
CA ILE A 80 13.34 -14.12 -10.27
C ILE A 80 14.28 -15.25 -10.71
N THR A 81 14.82 -15.11 -11.93
CA THR A 81 15.84 -16.02 -12.46
C THR A 81 17.11 -15.21 -12.64
N LEU A 82 18.20 -15.65 -12.02
CA LEU A 82 19.50 -15.00 -12.09
C LEU A 82 20.13 -15.22 -13.47
N PRO A 83 21.14 -14.42 -13.87
CA PRO A 83 21.87 -14.64 -15.12
C PRO A 83 22.48 -16.04 -15.26
N SER A 84 22.78 -16.69 -14.13
CA SER A 84 23.25 -18.09 -14.07
C SER A 84 22.17 -19.13 -14.41
N GLY A 85 20.91 -18.72 -14.57
CA GLY A 85 19.74 -19.60 -14.74
C GLY A 85 19.13 -20.10 -13.43
N GLN A 86 19.75 -19.82 -12.28
CA GLN A 86 19.24 -20.22 -10.97
C GLN A 86 18.00 -19.41 -10.56
N LYS A 87 17.03 -20.06 -9.90
CA LYS A 87 15.88 -19.38 -9.28
C LYS A 87 16.27 -18.73 -7.96
N SER A 88 15.82 -17.49 -7.75
CA SER A 88 15.97 -16.74 -6.51
C SER A 88 14.72 -15.89 -6.22
N SER A 89 14.74 -15.06 -5.18
CA SER A 89 13.71 -14.06 -4.89
C SER A 89 14.29 -12.65 -4.83
N VAL A 90 13.49 -11.65 -5.15
CA VAL A 90 13.87 -10.23 -5.04
C VAL A 90 14.33 -9.90 -3.61
N ARG A 91 13.68 -10.45 -2.60
CA ARG A 91 14.08 -10.33 -1.20
C ARG A 91 15.48 -10.87 -0.92
N LEU A 92 15.80 -12.05 -1.45
CA LEU A 92 17.11 -12.65 -1.22
C LEU A 92 18.22 -11.82 -1.86
N GLU A 93 17.99 -11.32 -3.07
CA GLU A 93 19.00 -10.55 -3.81
C GLU A 93 19.17 -9.10 -3.30
N LEU A 94 18.09 -8.47 -2.82
CA LEU A 94 18.15 -7.09 -2.29
C LEU A 94 18.51 -7.00 -0.81
N GLN A 95 18.47 -8.12 -0.08
CA GLN A 95 18.90 -8.21 1.32
C GLN A 95 18.28 -7.10 2.20
N GLU A 96 19.09 -6.31 2.90
CA GLU A 96 18.66 -5.23 3.79
C GLU A 96 17.92 -4.09 3.06
N LEU A 97 18.12 -3.94 1.76
CA LEU A 97 17.45 -2.92 0.95
C LEU A 97 16.03 -3.31 0.57
N HIS A 98 15.69 -4.61 0.67
CA HIS A 98 14.41 -5.14 0.20
C HIS A 98 13.21 -4.40 0.81
N SER A 99 13.17 -4.26 2.14
CA SER A 99 11.99 -3.71 2.81
C SER A 99 11.67 -2.29 2.35
N ALA A 100 12.67 -1.39 2.33
CA ALA A 100 12.44 -0.02 1.90
C ALA A 100 12.01 0.07 0.42
N LEU A 101 12.58 -0.76 -0.45
CA LEU A 101 12.24 -0.77 -1.88
C LEU A 101 10.87 -1.39 -2.14
N GLU A 102 10.47 -2.42 -1.39
CA GLU A 102 9.17 -3.07 -1.53
C GLU A 102 8.03 -2.16 -1.05
N GLU A 103 8.21 -1.44 0.06
CA GLU A 103 7.26 -0.41 0.52
C GLU A 103 7.13 0.74 -0.49
N ALA A 104 8.27 1.24 -1.01
CA ALA A 104 8.27 2.28 -2.03
C ALA A 104 7.58 1.83 -3.32
N LYS A 105 7.77 0.56 -3.72
CA LYS A 105 7.06 -0.07 -4.84
C LYS A 105 5.56 -0.09 -4.56
N ALA A 106 5.13 -0.59 -3.40
CA ALA A 106 3.73 -0.68 -3.04
C ALA A 106 3.04 0.70 -3.06
N ASP A 107 3.70 1.74 -2.56
CA ASP A 107 3.19 3.11 -2.59
C ASP A 107 3.01 3.66 -4.02
N ILE A 108 4.08 3.64 -4.84
CA ILE A 108 4.04 4.25 -6.17
C ILE A 108 3.18 3.46 -7.15
N VAL A 109 3.20 2.12 -7.06
CA VAL A 109 2.35 1.26 -7.88
C VAL A 109 0.91 1.33 -7.40
N GLY A 110 0.66 1.55 -6.10
CA GLY A 110 -0.67 1.85 -5.56
C GLY A 110 -1.30 3.08 -6.21
N LEU A 111 -0.54 4.17 -6.35
CA LEU A 111 -0.98 5.37 -7.08
C LEU A 111 -1.23 5.09 -8.58
N TRP A 112 -0.36 4.30 -9.21
CA TRP A 112 -0.57 3.87 -10.60
C TRP A 112 -1.86 3.05 -10.76
N ALA A 113 -2.12 2.11 -9.84
CA ALA A 113 -3.30 1.26 -9.85
C ALA A 113 -4.57 2.09 -9.66
N LEU A 114 -4.59 3.02 -8.70
CA LEU A 114 -5.68 3.98 -8.54
C LEU A 114 -5.98 4.72 -9.84
N ARG A 115 -4.95 5.30 -10.47
CA ARG A 115 -5.09 6.00 -11.76
C ARG A 115 -5.60 5.08 -12.86
N PHE A 116 -5.15 3.83 -12.91
CA PHE A 116 -5.61 2.83 -13.87
C PHE A 116 -7.10 2.53 -13.68
N PHE A 117 -7.52 2.28 -12.44
CA PHE A 117 -8.89 1.96 -12.08
C PHE A 117 -9.87 3.10 -12.37
N ILE A 118 -9.50 4.35 -12.04
CA ILE A 118 -10.30 5.54 -12.40
C ILE A 118 -10.52 5.61 -13.91
N LYS A 119 -9.49 5.32 -14.72
CA LYS A 119 -9.55 5.44 -16.18
C LYS A 119 -10.29 4.30 -16.88
N GLN A 120 -10.16 3.07 -16.40
CA GLN A 120 -10.61 1.88 -17.15
C GLN A 120 -11.87 1.22 -16.58
N VAL A 121 -12.12 1.33 -15.28
CA VAL A 121 -13.18 0.58 -14.60
C VAL A 121 -14.39 1.47 -14.27
N ASN A 122 -14.34 2.75 -14.64
CA ASN A 122 -15.35 3.77 -14.30
C ASN A 122 -15.77 3.65 -12.83
N LEU A 123 -14.77 3.66 -11.94
CA LEU A 123 -14.99 3.73 -10.50
C LEU A 123 -15.63 5.10 -10.19
N GLU A 124 -16.95 5.18 -10.35
CA GLU A 124 -17.80 6.23 -9.82
C GLU A 124 -17.96 6.02 -8.31
N ALA A 125 -16.88 6.18 -7.56
CA ALA A 125 -16.93 6.32 -6.11
C ALA A 125 -15.59 6.84 -5.62
N VAL A 126 -15.65 7.95 -4.88
CA VAL A 126 -14.57 8.76 -4.33
C VAL A 126 -14.00 9.78 -5.33
N PRO A 127 -14.40 11.06 -5.25
CA PRO A 127 -13.78 12.12 -6.04
C PRO A 127 -12.34 12.34 -5.56
N ILE A 128 -11.42 11.52 -6.07
CA ILE A 128 -9.99 11.80 -5.98
C ILE A 128 -9.74 12.99 -6.90
N LYS A 129 -9.79 14.19 -6.33
CA LYS A 129 -9.41 15.42 -7.03
C LYS A 129 -7.88 15.46 -7.11
N LEU A 130 -7.32 14.82 -8.14
CA LEU A 130 -5.93 15.01 -8.56
C LEU A 130 -5.76 16.33 -9.30
#